data_AF-A0A956CN09-F1
#
_entry.id   AF-A0A956CN09-F1
#
_cell.length_a   1.000
_cell.length_b   1.000
_cell.length_c   1.000
_cell.angle_alpha   90.00
_cell.angle_beta   90.00
_cell.angle_gamma   90.00
#
_symmetry.space_group_name_H-M   'P 1'
#
loop_
_entity.id
_entity.type
_entity.pdbx_description
1 polymer ?
#
loop_
_entity_poly.entity_id
_entity_poly.type
_entity_poly.pdbx_seq_one_letter_code
_entity_poly.pdbx_strand_id
1 'polypeptide(L)'
;MERNRVIASLFVAASLAFGVAGCADEIDAAIDCNDICSKYAECFDSDYDEEACFDRCDDKANDNEDFDHKVDVCSACIDGQSCVESGFMCAADCAGIVP
;
A
#
# COMPACT_ATOMS: atom_id res chain seq x y z
N MET A 1 23.85 -58.38 -5.09
CA MET A 1 25.13 -58.28 -4.35
C MET A 1 26.11 -57.66 -5.34
N GLU A 2 26.61 -56.43 -5.22
CA GLU A 2 26.86 -55.57 -4.07
C GLU A 2 26.92 -54.08 -4.49
N ARG A 3 26.27 -53.24 -3.68
CA ARG A 3 26.81 -52.01 -3.08
C ARG A 3 27.33 -50.91 -4.03
N ASN A 4 26.43 -50.02 -4.47
CA ASN A 4 26.81 -48.64 -4.81
C ASN A 4 26.17 -47.63 -3.85
N ARG A 5 26.89 -47.44 -2.74
CA ARG A 5 27.09 -46.21 -1.97
C ARG A 5 25.99 -45.16 -2.06
N VAL A 6 25.26 -45.04 -0.95
CA VAL A 6 24.43 -43.89 -0.55
C VAL A 6 25.20 -42.60 -0.86
N ILE A 7 24.83 -41.95 -1.97
CA ILE A 7 25.35 -40.63 -2.31
C ILE A 7 24.59 -39.64 -1.43
N ALA A 8 25.39 -38.95 -0.64
CA ALA A 8 25.06 -37.85 0.23
C ALA A 8 23.99 -36.91 -0.32
N SER A 9 23.07 -36.56 0.58
CA SER A 9 22.52 -35.22 0.76
C SER A 9 21.78 -34.59 -0.42
N LEU A 10 20.45 -34.69 -0.36
CA LEU A 10 19.57 -33.63 -0.86
C LEU A 10 18.51 -33.37 0.20
N PHE A 11 18.80 -32.38 1.06
CA PHE A 11 17.77 -31.64 1.78
C PHE A 11 16.87 -30.99 0.70
N VAL A 12 15.76 -31.64 0.37
CA VAL A 12 14.69 -30.99 -0.40
C VAL A 12 13.92 -30.15 0.60
N ALA A 13 14.32 -28.89 0.68
CA ALA A 13 13.64 -27.83 1.40
C ALA A 13 12.17 -27.77 0.98
N ALA A 14 11.31 -27.55 1.98
CA ALA A 14 9.89 -27.35 1.82
C ALA A 14 9.60 -26.23 0.81
N SER A 15 9.09 -26.61 -0.36
CA SER A 15 8.47 -25.70 -1.31
C SER A 15 7.07 -25.33 -0.81
N LEU A 16 7.01 -24.41 0.16
CA LEU A 16 5.85 -23.57 0.43
C LEU A 16 6.08 -22.23 -0.27
N ALA A 17 6.13 -22.26 -1.60
CA ALA A 17 6.22 -21.04 -2.38
C ALA A 17 4.82 -20.44 -2.52
N PHE A 18 4.56 -19.41 -1.72
CA PHE A 18 3.87 -18.17 -2.07
C PHE A 18 2.73 -18.29 -3.09
N GLY A 19 1.51 -18.45 -2.57
CA GLY A 19 0.26 -18.28 -3.30
C GLY A 19 -0.68 -17.29 -2.59
N VAL A 20 -0.16 -16.13 -2.19
CA VAL A 20 -0.93 -15.03 -1.59
C VAL A 20 -0.68 -13.73 -2.37
N ALA A 21 -1.04 -13.72 -3.65
CA ALA A 21 -0.89 -12.55 -4.53
C ALA A 21 -2.23 -11.81 -4.71
N GLY A 22 -2.98 -11.65 -3.63
CA GLY A 22 -4.28 -10.94 -3.68
C GLY A 22 -4.86 -10.58 -2.32
N CYS A 23 -4.05 -10.64 -1.26
CA CYS A 23 -4.43 -10.15 0.07
C CYS A 23 -3.36 -9.21 0.65
N ALA A 24 -2.28 -8.94 -0.09
CA ALA A 24 -1.25 -8.01 0.32
C ALA A 24 -1.63 -6.60 -0.13
N ASP A 25 -2.06 -6.47 -1.39
CA ASP A 25 -2.39 -5.20 -2.01
C ASP A 25 -3.59 -4.50 -1.31
N GLU A 26 -4.61 -5.27 -0.90
CA GLU A 26 -5.77 -4.74 -0.15
C GLU A 26 -5.39 -4.25 1.26
N ILE A 27 -4.33 -4.79 1.87
CA ILE A 27 -3.85 -4.31 3.18
C ILE A 27 -3.04 -3.02 3.00
N ASP A 28 -2.22 -2.96 1.95
CA ASP A 28 -1.37 -1.81 1.66
C ASP A 28 -2.22 -0.58 1.29
N ALA A 29 -3.25 -0.76 0.44
CA ALA A 29 -4.19 0.30 0.07
C ALA A 29 -4.91 0.92 1.27
N ALA A 30 -5.36 0.10 2.23
CA ALA A 30 -6.03 0.59 3.43
C ALA A 30 -5.06 1.43 4.29
N ILE A 31 -3.82 0.99 4.48
CA ILE A 31 -2.82 1.76 5.25
C ILE A 31 -2.54 3.10 4.56
N ASP A 32 -2.32 3.08 3.25
CA ASP A 32 -2.02 4.29 2.48
C ASP A 32 -3.20 5.27 2.46
N CYS A 33 -4.42 4.78 2.30
CA CYS A 33 -5.63 5.61 2.39
C CYS A 33 -5.76 6.29 3.76
N ASN A 34 -5.49 5.57 4.85
CA ASN A 34 -5.50 6.15 6.19
C ASN A 34 -4.47 7.28 6.32
N ASP A 35 -3.24 7.03 5.87
CA ASP A 35 -2.15 7.99 6.02
C ASP A 35 -2.39 9.25 5.17
N ILE A 36 -2.92 9.10 3.95
CA ILE A 36 -3.29 10.22 3.08
C ILE A 36 -4.41 11.07 3.71
N CYS A 37 -5.49 10.43 4.16
CA CYS A 37 -6.64 11.13 4.72
C CYS A 37 -6.27 11.85 6.03
N SER A 38 -5.49 11.21 6.90
CA SER A 38 -5.04 11.81 8.15
C SER A 38 -4.07 12.96 7.93
N LYS A 39 -3.14 12.81 6.98
CA LYS A 39 -2.23 13.90 6.61
C LYS A 39 -2.96 15.10 6.05
N TYR A 40 -4.00 14.87 5.25
CA TYR A 40 -4.83 15.95 4.74
C TYR A 40 -5.55 16.70 5.88
N ALA A 41 -6.12 15.97 6.83
CA ALA A 41 -6.79 16.57 7.99
C ALA A 41 -5.81 17.38 8.86
N GLU A 42 -4.62 16.84 9.12
CA GLU A 42 -3.54 17.52 9.86
C GLU A 42 -3.15 18.85 9.20
N CYS A 43 -3.04 18.85 7.87
CA CYS A 43 -2.37 19.91 7.14
C CYS A 43 -3.30 20.99 6.55
N PHE A 44 -4.54 20.64 6.22
CA PHE A 44 -5.44 21.52 5.46
C PHE A 44 -6.78 21.75 6.14
N ASP A 45 -7.33 20.74 6.81
CA ASP A 45 -8.67 20.85 7.42
C ASP A 45 -8.81 19.90 8.61
N SER A 46 -8.67 20.42 9.82
CA SER A 46 -8.75 19.62 11.06
C SER A 46 -10.14 19.05 11.36
N ASP A 47 -11.19 19.57 10.69
CA ASP A 47 -12.56 19.06 10.82
C ASP A 47 -12.92 18.12 9.64
N TYR A 48 -11.94 17.76 8.80
CA TYR A 48 -12.12 16.85 7.68
C TYR A 48 -12.52 15.46 8.14
N ASP A 49 -13.49 14.87 7.45
CA ASP A 49 -14.00 13.54 7.75
C ASP A 49 -13.03 12.47 7.22
N GLU A 50 -12.07 12.10 8.08
CA GLU A 50 -11.07 11.07 7.78
C GLU A 50 -11.72 9.71 7.48
N GLU A 51 -12.79 9.35 8.17
CA GLU A 51 -13.50 8.07 7.99
C GLU A 51 -14.17 8.02 6.61
N ALA A 52 -14.92 9.06 6.24
CA ALA A 52 -15.54 9.13 4.91
C ALA A 52 -14.51 9.27 3.77
N CYS A 53 -13.34 9.83 4.06
CA CYS A 53 -12.22 9.86 3.12
C CYS A 53 -11.64 8.46 2.91
N PHE A 54 -11.34 7.76 4.01
CA PHE A 54 -10.81 6.41 4.03
C PHE A 54 -11.73 5.46 3.26
N ASP A 55 -13.02 5.40 3.62
CA ASP A 55 -13.99 4.51 2.98
C ASP A 55 -14.02 4.71 1.46
N ARG A 56 -14.06 5.96 1.01
CA ARG A 56 -14.05 6.30 -0.42
C ARG A 56 -12.74 5.88 -1.11
N CYS A 57 -11.62 6.06 -0.42
CA CYS A 57 -10.30 5.75 -0.95
C CYS A 57 -10.13 4.24 -1.08
N ASP A 58 -10.44 3.49 -0.03
CA ASP A 58 -10.35 2.04 0.05
C ASP A 58 -11.28 1.37 -0.96
N ASP A 59 -12.56 1.77 -1.01
CA ASP A 59 -13.53 1.26 -2.00
C ASP A 59 -13.00 1.42 -3.44
N LYS A 60 -12.42 2.59 -3.75
CA LYS A 60 -11.94 2.88 -5.11
C LYS A 60 -10.63 2.18 -5.45
N ALA A 61 -9.72 2.04 -4.49
CA ALA A 61 -8.47 1.33 -4.68
C ALA A 61 -8.75 -0.15 -4.96
N ASN A 62 -9.64 -0.77 -4.18
CA ASN A 62 -10.07 -2.15 -4.38
C ASN A 62 -10.82 -2.39 -5.71
N ASP A 63 -11.54 -1.39 -6.21
CA ASP A 63 -12.28 -1.48 -7.48
C ASP A 63 -11.44 -1.12 -8.72
N ASN A 64 -10.30 -0.44 -8.57
CA ASN A 64 -9.54 0.12 -9.69
C ASN A 64 -8.02 0.18 -9.43
N GLU A 65 -7.28 -0.68 -10.13
CA GLU A 65 -5.81 -0.77 -10.08
C GLU A 65 -5.08 0.54 -10.45
N ASP A 66 -5.63 1.36 -11.36
CA ASP A 66 -5.04 2.67 -11.68
C ASP A 66 -5.22 3.67 -10.53
N PHE A 67 -6.30 3.52 -9.75
CA PHE A 67 -6.55 4.35 -8.57
C PHE A 67 -5.72 3.88 -7.40
N ASP A 68 -5.60 2.57 -7.20
CA ASP A 68 -4.71 1.92 -6.24
C ASP A 68 -3.26 2.39 -6.42
N HIS A 69 -2.72 2.27 -7.63
CA HIS A 69 -1.38 2.79 -7.93
C HIS A 69 -1.22 4.29 -7.63
N LYS A 70 -2.29 5.07 -7.79
CA LYS A 70 -2.26 6.50 -7.47
C LYS A 70 -2.23 6.75 -5.96
N VAL A 71 -2.92 5.93 -5.18
CA VAL A 71 -2.87 5.93 -3.72
C VAL A 71 -1.45 5.65 -3.25
N ASP A 72 -0.79 4.62 -3.78
CA ASP A 72 0.61 4.31 -3.47
C ASP A 72 1.53 5.50 -3.74
N VAL A 73 1.40 6.12 -4.92
CA VAL A 73 2.26 7.24 -5.33
C VAL A 73 2.04 8.47 -4.45
N CYS A 74 0.78 8.76 -4.11
CA CYS A 74 0.45 9.84 -3.19
C CYS A 74 1.02 9.57 -1.79
N SER A 75 0.78 8.38 -1.23
CA SER A 75 1.26 7.96 0.10
C SER A 75 2.79 8.03 0.18
N ALA A 76 3.47 7.43 -0.79
CA ALA A 76 4.93 7.46 -0.87
C ALA A 76 5.50 8.87 -1.05
N CYS A 77 4.75 9.78 -1.69
CA CYS A 77 5.14 11.18 -1.74
C CYS A 77 5.04 11.80 -0.35
N ILE A 78 3.87 11.76 0.30
CA ILE A 78 3.65 12.48 1.57
C ILE A 78 4.40 11.89 2.77
N ASP A 79 4.88 10.65 2.68
CA ASP A 79 5.65 10.01 3.75
C ASP A 79 6.85 10.86 4.18
N GLY A 80 6.95 11.10 5.49
CA GLY A 80 7.99 11.94 6.09
C GLY A 80 7.94 13.43 5.72
N GLN A 81 6.97 13.90 4.93
CA GLN A 81 6.87 15.30 4.52
C GLN A 81 6.16 16.19 5.55
N SER A 82 6.55 17.46 5.57
CA SER A 82 5.80 18.50 6.26
C SER A 82 4.53 18.90 5.49
N CYS A 83 3.58 19.59 6.14
CA CYS A 83 2.34 20.04 5.49
C CYS A 83 2.57 20.98 4.29
N VAL A 84 3.63 21.78 4.35
CA VAL A 84 4.01 22.67 3.25
C VAL A 84 4.47 21.84 2.04
N GLU A 85 5.36 20.88 2.25
CA GLU A 85 5.88 20.04 1.17
C GLU A 85 4.79 19.13 0.60
N SER A 86 4.00 18.48 1.46
CA SER A 86 2.87 17.63 1.06
C SER A 86 1.87 18.39 0.19
N GLY A 87 1.56 19.65 0.53
CA GLY A 87 0.62 20.47 -0.22
C GLY A 87 1.13 21.07 -1.52
N PHE A 88 2.44 21.31 -1.66
CA PHE A 88 2.99 21.91 -2.87
C PHE A 88 3.59 20.90 -3.84
N MET A 89 4.18 19.81 -3.33
CA MET A 89 4.91 18.83 -4.12
C MET A 89 4.06 17.61 -4.47
N CYS A 90 3.24 17.14 -3.53
CA CYS A 90 2.42 15.92 -3.73
C CYS A 90 1.00 16.21 -4.22
N ALA A 91 0.59 17.48 -4.33
CA ALA A 91 -0.78 17.82 -4.70
C ALA A 91 -1.23 17.20 -6.03
N ALA A 92 -0.34 17.08 -7.01
CA ALA A 92 -0.66 16.46 -8.30
C ALA A 92 -0.92 14.94 -8.16
N ASP A 93 -0.12 14.28 -7.33
CA ASP A 93 -0.20 12.83 -7.10
C ASP A 93 -1.43 12.48 -6.25
N CYS A 94 -1.75 13.34 -5.28
CA CYS A 94 -2.91 13.18 -4.38
C CYS A 94 -4.23 13.72 -4.94
N ALA A 95 -4.20 14.44 -6.07
CA ALA A 95 -5.37 15.11 -6.64
C ALA A 95 -6.53 14.13 -6.90
N GLY A 96 -7.68 14.33 -6.28
CA GLY A 96 -8.86 13.48 -6.48
C GLY A 96 -8.90 12.22 -5.63
N ILE A 97 -7.89 11.98 -4.79
CA ILE A 97 -8.00 11.13 -3.59
C ILE A 97 -8.57 11.99 -2.47
N VAL A 98 -7.91 13.12 -2.21
CA VAL A 98 -8.32 14.20 -1.32
C VAL A 98 -8.64 15.47 -2.11
N PRO A 99 -9.40 16.42 -1.54
CA PRO A 99 -9.81 17.66 -2.22
C PRO A 99 -8.65 18.57 -2.66
#